data_AF-A0A9W9NRD9-F1
#
_entry.id   AF-A0A9W9NRD9-F1
#
_cell.length_a   1.000
_cell.length_b   1.000
_cell.length_c   1.000
_cell.angle_alpha   90.00
_cell.angle_beta   90.00
_cell.angle_gamma   90.00
#
_symmetry.space_group_name_H-M   'P 1'
#
loop_
_entity.id
_entity.type
_entity.pdbx_description
1 polymer ?
#
loop_
_entity_poly.entity_id
_entity_poly.type
_entity_poly.pdbx_seq_one_letter_code
_entity_poly.pdbx_strand_id
1 'polypeptide(L)'
;MAIEHPFLMHIIQVITATHDRFLSDTKLDPKRSLTEAFHWSRGAALLNQKLSYPIRPQDRDAIWASAAMLGVANITSLEASTPAEAWPLKLADSSDLTWLYISQGKMALWDATNPPQAGQHISFYGR
;
A
#
# COMPACT_ATOMS: atom_id res chain seq x y z
N MET A 1 -2.80 14.75 -8.46
CA MET A 1 -2.85 13.36 -7.92
C MET A 1 -2.57 13.31 -6.42
N ALA A 2 -1.33 13.16 -5.94
CA ALA A 2 -1.07 12.94 -4.49
C ALA A 2 -1.41 14.15 -3.60
N ILE A 3 -1.04 15.37 -4.02
CA ILE A 3 -1.29 16.60 -3.25
C ILE A 3 -2.80 16.84 -3.03
N GLU A 4 -3.63 16.43 -3.98
CA GLU A 4 -5.10 16.58 -3.95
C GLU A 4 -5.79 15.47 -3.16
N HIS A 5 -5.09 14.37 -2.86
CA HIS A 5 -5.63 13.18 -2.20
C HIS A 5 -4.80 12.84 -0.96
N PRO A 6 -5.14 13.40 0.22
CA PRO A 6 -4.34 13.25 1.44
C PRO A 6 -4.05 11.80 1.85
N PHE A 7 -4.98 10.88 1.59
CA PHE A 7 -4.76 9.44 1.84
C PHE A 7 -3.60 8.91 0.97
N LEU A 8 -3.59 9.19 -0.33
CA LEU A 8 -2.53 8.79 -1.25
C LEU A 8 -1.20 9.45 -0.88
N MET A 9 -1.22 10.73 -0.49
CA MET A 9 -0.03 11.44 -0.05
C MET A 9 0.66 10.72 1.11
N HIS A 10 -0.08 10.38 2.15
CA HIS A 10 0.48 9.65 3.30
C HIS A 10 0.97 8.26 2.92
N ILE A 11 0.25 7.52 2.08
CA ILE A 11 0.71 6.20 1.62
C ILE A 11 2.02 6.30 0.82
N ILE A 12 2.19 7.33 -0.01
CA ILE A 12 3.47 7.57 -0.70
C ILE A 12 4.58 7.87 0.31
N GLN A 13 4.30 8.66 1.36
CA GLN A 13 5.28 8.94 2.41
C GLN A 13 5.72 7.68 3.17
N VAL A 14 4.86 6.67 3.32
CA VAL A 14 5.26 5.36 3.86
C VAL A 14 6.33 4.73 2.97
N ILE A 15 6.08 4.65 1.66
CA ILE A 15 7.03 4.05 0.71
C ILE A 15 8.36 4.82 0.70
N THR A 16 8.29 6.15 0.70
CA THR A 16 9.48 7.00 0.79
C THR A 16 10.26 6.72 2.07
N ALA A 17 9.60 6.72 3.25
CA ALA A 17 10.27 6.46 4.52
C ALA A 17 10.85 5.04 4.61
N THR A 18 10.14 4.02 4.09
CA THR A 18 10.65 2.65 4.02
C THR A 18 11.87 2.55 3.09
N HIS A 19 11.85 3.24 1.96
CA HIS A 19 12.98 3.29 1.03
C HIS A 19 14.18 4.04 1.62
N ASP A 20 13.95 5.16 2.30
CA ASP A 20 14.99 5.91 2.99
C ASP A 20 15.64 5.07 4.08
N ARG A 21 14.85 4.31 4.86
CA ARG A 21 15.36 3.35 5.85
C ARG A 21 16.21 2.26 5.20
N PHE A 22 15.79 1.74 4.04
CA PHE A 22 16.56 0.74 3.29
C PHE A 22 17.92 1.28 2.80
N LEU A 23 17.98 2.55 2.37
CA LEU A 23 19.23 3.19 1.94
C LEU A 23 20.11 3.67 3.09
N SER A 24 19.54 3.90 4.27
CA SER A 24 20.27 4.32 5.46
C SER A 24 21.23 3.22 5.92
N ASP A 25 22.43 3.60 6.41
CA ASP A 25 23.43 2.66 6.96
C ASP A 25 22.92 1.89 8.20
N THR A 26 21.73 2.25 8.70
CA THR A 26 20.93 1.56 9.72
C THR A 26 20.30 0.25 9.22
N LYS A 27 21.05 -0.56 8.46
CA LYS A 27 20.61 -1.86 7.91
C LYS A 27 20.24 -2.91 8.96
N LEU A 28 20.31 -2.57 10.24
CA LEU A 28 20.19 -3.49 11.37
C LEU A 28 18.83 -3.43 12.08
N ASP A 29 17.99 -2.41 11.85
CA ASP A 29 16.64 -2.40 12.44
C ASP A 29 15.59 -2.83 11.41
N PRO A 30 15.10 -4.08 11.48
CA PRO A 30 14.05 -4.56 10.60
C PRO A 30 12.71 -3.86 10.87
N LYS A 31 12.56 -3.19 12.03
CA LYS A 31 11.30 -2.59 12.46
C LYS A 31 11.00 -1.31 11.71
N ARG A 32 9.71 -1.03 11.51
CA ARG A 32 9.26 0.25 10.99
C ARG A 32 9.66 1.40 11.91
N SER A 33 10.06 2.51 11.32
CA SER A 33 10.22 3.79 12.00
C SER A 33 8.87 4.36 12.46
N LEU A 34 8.91 5.30 13.42
CA LEU A 34 7.73 6.05 13.85
C LEU A 34 7.08 6.83 12.69
N THR A 35 7.90 7.35 11.76
CA THR A 35 7.44 8.06 10.56
C THR A 35 6.64 7.13 9.64
N GLU A 36 7.14 5.91 9.40
CA GLU A 36 6.41 4.88 8.65
C GLU A 36 5.07 4.57 9.32
N ALA A 37 5.07 4.32 10.64
CA ALA A 37 3.85 3.99 11.39
C ALA A 37 2.82 5.13 11.39
N PHE A 38 3.27 6.39 11.53
CA PHE A 38 2.41 7.57 11.50
C PHE A 38 1.72 7.73 10.14
N HIS A 39 2.48 7.73 9.06
CA HIS A 39 1.94 7.90 7.71
C HIS A 39 1.07 6.71 7.30
N TRP A 40 1.42 5.50 7.72
CA TRP A 40 0.60 4.32 7.51
C TRP A 40 -0.77 4.48 8.17
N SER A 41 -0.78 4.75 9.47
CA SER A 41 -2.03 4.87 10.24
C SER A 41 -2.91 6.01 9.72
N ARG A 42 -2.30 7.15 9.41
CA ARG A 42 -3.01 8.32 8.88
C ARG A 42 -3.56 8.07 7.48
N GLY A 43 -2.76 7.47 6.59
CA GLY A 43 -3.19 7.13 5.24
C GLY A 43 -4.31 6.10 5.22
N ALA A 44 -4.20 5.04 6.03
CA ALA A 44 -5.22 4.01 6.18
C ALA A 44 -6.54 4.58 6.71
N ALA A 45 -6.50 5.44 7.74
CA ALA A 45 -7.69 6.08 8.29
C ALA A 45 -8.41 6.98 7.27
N LEU A 46 -7.66 7.78 6.51
CA LEU A 46 -8.22 8.66 5.48
C LEU A 46 -8.76 7.86 4.29
N LEU A 47 -8.08 6.78 3.88
CA LEU A 47 -8.57 5.89 2.84
C LEU A 47 -9.87 5.20 3.28
N ASN A 48 -9.94 4.70 4.52
CA ASN A 48 -11.15 4.10 5.07
C ASN A 48 -12.31 5.11 5.11
N GLN A 49 -12.05 6.34 5.55
CA GLN A 49 -13.03 7.42 5.51
C GLN A 49 -13.51 7.67 4.07
N LYS A 50 -12.60 7.68 3.08
CA LYS A 50 -12.95 7.87 1.68
C LYS A 50 -13.86 6.75 1.15
N LEU A 51 -13.55 5.50 1.51
CA LEU A 51 -14.29 4.30 1.11
C LEU A 51 -15.63 4.13 1.83
N SER A 52 -15.86 4.86 2.93
CA SER A 52 -17.15 4.90 3.61
C SER A 52 -18.22 5.70 2.84
N TYR A 53 -17.86 6.32 1.72
CA TYR A 53 -18.76 7.02 0.80
C TYR A 53 -18.69 6.41 -0.61
N PRO A 54 -19.71 6.63 -1.46
CA PRO A 54 -19.66 6.20 -2.85
C PRO A 54 -18.42 6.72 -3.58
N ILE A 55 -17.74 5.82 -4.28
CA ILE A 55 -16.53 6.13 -5.06
C ILE A 55 -16.90 7.02 -6.24
N ARG A 56 -16.38 8.24 -6.27
CA ARG A 56 -16.58 9.16 -7.40
C ARG A 56 -15.57 8.86 -8.50
N PRO A 57 -15.92 9.06 -9.78
CA PRO A 57 -15.02 8.76 -10.91
C PRO A 57 -13.64 9.40 -10.79
N GLN A 58 -13.57 10.66 -10.35
CA GLN A 58 -12.33 11.42 -10.22
C GLN A 58 -11.37 10.88 -9.14
N ASP A 59 -11.87 10.09 -8.18
CA ASP A 59 -11.06 9.55 -7.08
C ASP A 59 -10.52 8.15 -7.37
N ARG A 60 -10.98 7.50 -8.46
CA ARG A 60 -10.69 6.09 -8.76
C ARG A 60 -9.20 5.82 -8.87
N ASP A 61 -8.49 6.63 -9.65
CA ASP A 61 -7.05 6.45 -9.86
C ASP A 61 -6.27 6.63 -8.56
N ALA A 62 -6.65 7.60 -7.72
CA ALA A 62 -6.01 7.84 -6.44
C ALA A 62 -6.27 6.70 -5.45
N ILE A 63 -7.49 6.17 -5.41
CA ILE A 63 -7.88 5.02 -4.58
C ILE A 63 -7.10 3.78 -5.02
N TRP A 64 -7.07 3.49 -6.32
CA TRP A 64 -6.33 2.36 -6.86
C TRP A 64 -4.83 2.50 -6.59
N ALA A 65 -4.24 3.66 -6.85
CA ALA A 65 -2.83 3.92 -6.55
C ALA A 65 -2.52 3.72 -5.06
N SER A 66 -3.41 4.15 -4.17
CA SER A 66 -3.25 3.95 -2.72
C SER A 66 -3.30 2.47 -2.33
N ALA A 67 -4.23 1.70 -2.90
CA ALA A 67 -4.33 0.27 -2.67
C ALA A 67 -3.09 -0.49 -3.17
N ALA A 68 -2.61 -0.15 -4.36
CA ALA A 68 -1.39 -0.71 -4.94
C ALA A 68 -0.17 -0.40 -4.06
N MET A 69 -0.01 0.85 -3.64
CA MET A 69 1.11 1.29 -2.80
C MET A 69 1.03 0.71 -1.38
N LEU A 70 -0.15 0.56 -0.78
CA LEU A 70 -0.32 -0.19 0.48
C LEU A 70 0.12 -1.65 0.32
N GLY A 71 -0.18 -2.27 -0.83
CA GLY A 71 0.32 -3.60 -1.16
C GLY A 71 1.86 -3.66 -1.18
N VAL A 72 2.52 -2.68 -1.80
CA VAL A 72 3.98 -2.56 -1.80
C VAL A 72 4.52 -2.35 -0.39
N ALA A 73 3.96 -1.39 0.35
CA ALA A 73 4.39 -1.06 1.70
C ALA A 73 4.31 -2.28 2.64
N ASN A 74 3.30 -3.11 2.45
CA ASN A 74 3.07 -4.31 3.22
C ASN A 74 4.10 -5.42 2.93
N ILE A 75 4.53 -5.60 1.68
CA ILE A 75 5.58 -6.58 1.34
C ILE A 75 6.99 -6.08 1.71
N THR A 76 7.22 -4.78 1.75
CA THR A 76 8.52 -4.19 2.11
C THR A 76 8.71 -4.00 3.62
N SER A 77 7.64 -4.15 4.41
CA SER A 77 7.67 -3.98 5.86
C SER A 77 7.77 -5.30 6.63
N LEU A 78 8.50 -6.27 6.11
CA LEU A 78 8.76 -7.51 6.85
C LEU A 78 9.71 -7.20 8.01
N GLU A 79 9.17 -7.13 9.23
CA GLU A 79 9.93 -6.86 10.45
C GLU A 79 10.57 -8.13 11.00
N ALA A 80 11.33 -8.84 10.17
CA ALA A 80 12.04 -10.06 10.55
C ALA A 80 13.48 -10.02 10.03
N SER A 81 14.44 -10.24 10.93
CA SER A 81 15.87 -10.36 10.62
C SER A 81 16.28 -11.81 10.38
N THR A 82 15.51 -12.78 10.88
CA THR A 82 15.76 -14.22 10.68
C THR A 82 14.49 -14.94 10.21
N PRO A 83 14.62 -16.11 9.53
CA PRO A 83 13.45 -16.89 9.14
C PRO A 83 12.56 -17.29 10.31
N ALA A 84 13.14 -17.55 11.48
CA ALA A 84 12.41 -17.94 12.70
C ALA A 84 11.53 -16.81 13.26
N GLU A 85 11.81 -15.56 12.90
CA GLU A 85 11.02 -14.39 13.29
C GLU A 85 9.85 -14.13 12.32
N ALA A 86 9.82 -14.78 11.15
CA ALA A 86 8.78 -14.62 10.15
C ALA A 86 7.70 -15.70 10.29
N TRP A 87 6.46 -15.37 9.89
CA TRP A 87 5.43 -16.39 9.68
C TRP A 87 5.87 -17.33 8.54
N PRO A 88 5.68 -18.66 8.63
CA PRO A 88 4.91 -19.39 9.64
C PRO A 88 5.76 -19.92 10.82
N LEU A 89 7.03 -19.57 10.92
CA LEU A 89 7.97 -20.17 11.88
C LEU A 89 7.93 -19.53 13.27
N LYS A 90 7.53 -18.26 13.38
CA LYS A 90 7.32 -17.60 14.68
C LYS A 90 6.06 -18.12 15.39
N LEU A 91 5.94 -17.80 16.68
CA LEU A 91 4.70 -18.01 17.44
C LEU A 91 3.55 -17.21 16.80
N ALA A 92 2.36 -17.79 16.84
CA ALA A 92 1.15 -17.16 16.31
C ALA A 92 0.90 -15.80 16.98
N ASP A 93 0.63 -14.79 16.16
CA ASP A 93 0.26 -13.45 16.59
C ASP A 93 -1.01 -12.99 15.87
N SER A 94 -1.75 -12.09 16.52
CA SER A 94 -2.95 -11.44 15.99
C SER A 94 -2.71 -10.68 14.67
N SER A 95 -1.47 -10.24 14.42
CA SER A 95 -1.10 -9.55 13.18
C SER A 95 -0.72 -10.51 12.03
N ASP A 96 -0.67 -11.82 12.29
CA ASP A 96 -0.33 -12.80 11.27
C ASP A 96 -1.33 -12.75 10.12
N LEU A 97 -0.82 -12.93 8.91
CA LEU A 97 -1.61 -12.91 7.68
C LEU A 97 -2.32 -11.57 7.38
N THR A 98 -2.06 -10.49 8.13
CA THR A 98 -2.58 -9.14 7.80
C THR A 98 -2.33 -8.78 6.34
N TRP A 99 -1.19 -9.24 5.81
CA TRP A 99 -0.83 -9.04 4.42
C TRP A 99 -1.78 -9.70 3.40
N LEU A 100 -2.38 -10.84 3.74
CA LEU A 100 -3.38 -11.51 2.92
C LEU A 100 -4.68 -10.70 2.88
N TYR A 101 -5.12 -10.15 4.02
CA TYR A 101 -6.31 -9.30 4.06
C TYR A 101 -6.12 -8.01 3.24
N ILE A 102 -4.94 -7.38 3.33
CA ILE A 102 -4.60 -6.22 2.49
C ILE A 102 -4.63 -6.60 1.00
N SER A 103 -4.09 -7.78 0.64
CA SER A 103 -4.11 -8.26 -0.74
C SER A 103 -5.54 -8.47 -1.27
N GLN A 104 -6.43 -9.06 -0.46
CA GLN A 104 -7.84 -9.22 -0.81
C GLN A 104 -8.55 -7.87 -0.94
N GLY A 105 -8.33 -6.94 -0.01
CA GLY A 105 -8.89 -5.59 -0.07
C GLY A 105 -8.46 -4.82 -1.32
N LYS A 106 -7.19 -4.98 -1.73
CA LYS A 106 -6.68 -4.42 -2.99
C LYS A 106 -7.43 -4.96 -4.22
N MET A 107 -7.74 -6.26 -4.26
CA MET A 107 -8.52 -6.85 -5.36
C MET A 107 -9.95 -6.30 -5.39
N ALA A 108 -10.61 -6.17 -4.23
CA ALA A 108 -11.93 -5.55 -4.17
C ALA A 108 -11.91 -4.09 -4.70
N LEU A 109 -10.84 -3.34 -4.40
CA LEU A 109 -10.66 -1.98 -4.92
C LEU A 109 -10.34 -1.94 -6.40
N TRP A 110 -9.62 -2.92 -6.95
CA TRP A 110 -9.42 -3.06 -8.39
C TRP A 110 -10.76 -3.13 -9.12
N ASP A 111 -11.65 -4.02 -8.68
CA ASP A 111 -12.98 -4.18 -9.29
C ASP A 111 -13.83 -2.91 -9.13
N ALA A 112 -13.80 -2.29 -7.94
CA ALA A 112 -14.61 -1.11 -7.64
C ALA A 112 -14.14 0.17 -8.36
N THR A 113 -12.84 0.29 -8.62
CA THR A 113 -12.26 1.47 -9.29
C THR A 113 -12.17 1.31 -10.79
N ASN A 114 -12.22 0.07 -11.32
CA ASN A 114 -12.05 -0.23 -12.74
C ASN A 114 -10.91 0.58 -13.37
N PRO A 115 -9.67 0.42 -12.85
CA PRO A 115 -8.55 1.21 -13.32
C PRO A 115 -8.28 0.93 -14.81
N PRO A 116 -7.72 1.89 -15.55
CA PRO A 116 -7.43 1.71 -16.97
C PRO A 116 -6.59 0.45 -17.19
N GLN A 117 -7.11 -0.49 -18.00
CA GLN A 117 -6.36 -1.66 -18.42
C GLN A 117 -5.23 -1.17 -19.34
N ALA A 118 -3.98 -1.50 -19.00
CA ALA A 118 -2.78 -1.03 -19.69
C ALA A 118 -2.70 -1.40 -21.21
N GLY A 119 -3.70 -2.08 -21.77
CA GLY A 119 -3.73 -2.57 -23.15
C GLY A 119 -4.78 -1.96 -24.09
N GLN A 120 -5.71 -1.09 -23.64
CA GLN A 120 -6.80 -0.63 -24.51
C GLN A 120 -6.48 0.61 -25.39
N HIS A 121 -5.27 1.17 -25.28
CA HIS A 121 -4.89 2.37 -26.04
C HIS A 121 -3.98 2.13 -27.25
N ILE A 122 -3.76 0.86 -27.64
CA ILE A 122 -3.10 0.53 -28.91
C ILE A 122 -4.18 0.12 -29.92
N SER A 123 -4.94 1.11 -30.38
CA SER A 123 -5.63 0.97 -31.66
C SER A 123 -4.56 1.02 -32.75
N PHE A 124 -4.21 -0.15 -33.28
CA PHE A 124 -3.51 -0.23 -34.56
C PHE A 124 -4.46 0.34 -35.62
N TYR A 125 -4.28 1.62 -35.95
CA TYR A 125 -4.84 2.17 -37.18
C TYR A 125 -4.24 1.39 -38.34
N GLY A 126 -5.07 0.53 -38.92
CA GLY A 126 -4.79 -0.15 -40.17
C GLY A 126 -4.49 0.87 -41.27
N ARG A 127 -3.41 0.60 -42.00
CA ARG A 127 -3.25 1.01 -43.38
C ARG A 127 -2.74 -0.19 -44.16
#